data_AF-A0A259M298-F1
#
_entry.id   AF-A0A259M298-F1
#
_cell.length_a   1.000
_cell.length_b   1.000
_cell.length_c   1.000
_cell.angle_alpha   90.00
_cell.angle_beta   90.00
_cell.angle_gamma   90.00
#
_symmetry.space_group_name_H-M   'P 1'
#
loop_
_entity.id
_entity.type
_entity.pdbx_description
1 polymer ?
#
loop_
_entity_poly.entity_id
_entity_poly.type
_entity_poly.pdbx_seq_one_letter_code
_entity_poly.pdbx_strand_id
1 'polypeptide(L)'
;MTLSNAFSPVNNSAGHYRKTSKIQGSKTPPPFSLRLNAEERARLTKEARGVPLGTYIKAKLLGDGTPIRLRGSGISVEDKAALAKALALLGQSRMANNLNQLAHLAHIGALPLTPETEQDLADAIASIQEIRSLLLRALGKTGGTP
;
A
#
# COMPACT_ATOMS: atom_id res chain seq x y z
N MET A 1 68.92 -20.22 20.15
CA MET A 1 69.57 -20.55 18.87
C MET A 1 69.26 -22.02 18.62
N THR A 2 68.58 -22.53 17.60
CA THR A 2 68.10 -22.06 16.27
C THR A 2 66.97 -23.04 15.86
N LEU A 3 65.80 -22.57 15.39
CA LEU A 3 65.35 -22.59 13.97
C LEU A 3 65.47 -23.99 13.31
N SER A 4 64.53 -24.59 12.58
CA SER A 4 63.16 -24.33 12.14
C SER A 4 62.86 -25.39 11.09
N ASN A 5 61.62 -25.90 11.03
CA ASN A 5 60.96 -26.54 9.88
C ASN A 5 61.54 -27.84 9.27
N ALA A 6 60.72 -28.89 9.31
CA ALA A 6 60.37 -29.63 8.09
C ALA A 6 58.99 -30.28 8.25
N PHE A 7 57.99 -29.48 7.92
CA PHE A 7 56.66 -29.83 7.44
C PHE A 7 56.54 -31.26 6.87
N SER A 8 55.67 -32.09 7.44
CA SER A 8 55.09 -33.25 6.76
C SER A 8 53.57 -33.02 6.65
N PRO A 9 52.99 -32.85 5.45
CA PRO A 9 51.56 -32.65 5.31
C PRO A 9 50.87 -34.01 5.52
N VAL A 10 50.13 -34.16 6.63
CA VAL A 10 49.13 -35.23 6.73
C VAL A 10 48.04 -34.88 5.73
N ASN A 11 47.96 -35.75 4.73
CA ASN A 11 47.09 -35.72 3.57
C ASN A 11 45.65 -35.35 3.96
N ASN A 12 45.25 -34.15 3.56
CA ASN A 12 43.91 -33.63 3.70
C ASN A 12 43.02 -34.42 2.71
N SER A 13 42.55 -35.59 3.14
CA SER A 13 41.63 -36.42 2.38
C SER A 13 40.27 -35.73 2.35
N ALA A 14 40.13 -34.91 1.31
CA ALA A 14 38.93 -34.46 0.64
C ALA A 14 37.63 -34.71 1.42
N GLY A 15 37.13 -33.64 2.03
CA GLY A 15 35.77 -33.60 2.56
C GLY A 15 34.79 -34.19 1.55
N HIS A 16 34.01 -35.17 1.99
CA HIS A 16 32.87 -35.68 1.25
C HIS A 16 31.85 -34.55 1.07
N TYR A 17 32.01 -33.77 0.00
CA TYR A 17 30.94 -32.91 -0.50
C TYR A 17 29.77 -33.80 -0.88
N ARG A 18 28.72 -33.75 -0.07
CA ARG A 18 27.44 -34.40 -0.31
C ARG A 18 26.86 -33.77 -1.58
N LYS A 19 27.07 -34.45 -2.73
CA LYS A 19 26.58 -34.02 -4.03
C LYS A 19 25.05 -33.98 -3.95
N THR A 20 24.47 -32.79 -3.86
CA THR A 20 23.02 -32.63 -4.03
C THR A 20 22.70 -33.05 -5.45
N SER A 21 21.93 -34.12 -5.59
CA SER A 21 21.43 -34.54 -6.90
C SER A 21 20.62 -33.39 -7.50
N LYS A 22 21.05 -32.88 -8.65
CA LYS A 22 20.24 -31.96 -9.46
C LYS A 22 18.91 -32.66 -9.73
N ILE A 23 17.82 -32.14 -9.18
CA ILE A 23 16.48 -32.49 -9.61
C ILE A 23 16.44 -32.18 -11.11
N GLN A 24 16.38 -33.20 -11.97
CA GLN A 24 16.13 -33.00 -13.40
C GLN A 24 14.76 -32.31 -13.53
N GLY A 25 14.77 -30.98 -13.67
CA GLY A 25 13.56 -30.21 -13.92
C GLY A 25 12.89 -30.74 -15.19
N SER A 26 11.63 -31.16 -15.09
CA SER A 26 10.80 -31.45 -16.25
C SER A 26 10.82 -30.23 -17.16
N LYS A 27 11.21 -30.40 -18.42
CA LYS A 27 11.25 -29.31 -19.40
C LYS A 27 9.84 -28.76 -19.57
N THR A 28 9.57 -27.55 -19.07
CA THR A 28 8.32 -26.85 -19.36
C THR A 28 8.20 -26.72 -20.88
N PRO A 29 7.03 -27.00 -21.48
CA PRO A 29 6.84 -26.79 -22.91
C PRO A 29 7.16 -25.32 -23.27
N PRO A 30 7.69 -25.07 -24.48
CA PRO A 30 7.98 -23.71 -24.92
C PRO A 30 6.71 -22.85 -24.88
N PRO A 31 6.83 -21.53 -24.62
CA PRO A 31 5.68 -20.65 -24.54
C PRO A 31 4.94 -20.57 -25.88
N PHE A 32 3.61 -20.48 -25.82
CA PHE A 32 2.77 -20.22 -26.98
C PHE A 32 2.93 -18.78 -27.46
N SER A 33 3.32 -18.60 -28.73
CA SER A 33 3.43 -17.29 -29.37
C SER A 33 2.16 -16.95 -30.15
N LEU A 34 1.55 -15.81 -29.82
CA LEU A 34 0.37 -15.29 -30.52
C LEU A 34 0.74 -14.02 -31.26
N ARG A 35 0.54 -14.00 -32.59
CA ARG A 35 0.69 -12.78 -33.40
C ARG A 35 -0.58 -11.95 -33.26
N LEU A 36 -0.42 -10.68 -32.95
CA LEU A 36 -1.49 -9.70 -32.85
C LEU A 36 -1.15 -8.53 -33.75
N ASN A 37 -2.13 -8.05 -34.52
CA ASN A 37 -2.00 -6.76 -35.19
C ASN A 37 -2.13 -5.61 -34.16
N ALA A 38 -1.88 -4.37 -34.60
CA ALA A 38 -1.88 -3.21 -33.71
C ALA A 38 -3.26 -2.97 -33.05
N GLU A 39 -4.34 -3.18 -33.79
CA GLU A 39 -5.72 -2.97 -33.34
C GLU A 39 -6.15 -4.01 -32.30
N GLU A 40 -5.88 -5.28 -32.57
CA GLU A 40 -6.13 -6.41 -31.66
C GLU A 40 -5.37 -6.24 -30.35
N ARG A 41 -4.09 -5.85 -30.44
CA ARG A 41 -3.27 -5.59 -29.25
C ARG A 41 -3.81 -4.42 -28.43
N ALA A 42 -4.24 -3.33 -29.09
CA ALA A 42 -4.84 -2.19 -28.41
C ALA A 42 -6.15 -2.57 -27.71
N ARG A 43 -7.01 -3.33 -28.38
CA ARG A 43 -8.27 -3.85 -27.81
C ARG A 43 -8.02 -4.69 -26.57
N LEU A 44 -7.11 -5.67 -26.65
CA LEU A 44 -6.76 -6.53 -25.52
C LEU A 44 -6.13 -5.74 -24.36
N THR A 45 -5.33 -4.72 -24.66
CA THR A 45 -4.72 -3.86 -23.62
C THR A 45 -5.78 -3.03 -22.90
N LYS A 46 -6.75 -2.49 -23.63
CA LYS A 46 -7.88 -1.74 -23.07
C LYS A 46 -8.77 -2.63 -22.20
N GLU A 47 -9.08 -3.84 -22.66
CA GLU A 47 -9.85 -4.80 -21.88
C GLU A 47 -9.10 -5.30 -20.63
N ALA A 48 -7.78 -5.47 -20.72
CA ALA A 48 -6.93 -5.91 -19.61
C ALA A 48 -6.84 -4.89 -18.46
N ARG A 49 -7.18 -3.61 -18.69
CA ARG A 49 -7.30 -2.57 -17.63
C ARG A 49 -6.11 -2.54 -16.66
N GLY A 50 -4.89 -2.57 -17.22
CA GLY A 50 -3.63 -2.50 -16.46
C GLY A 50 -3.04 -3.85 -16.02
N VAL A 51 -3.68 -4.97 -16.38
CA VAL A 51 -3.17 -6.32 -16.12
C VAL A 51 -2.24 -6.74 -17.27
N PRO A 52 -1.15 -7.50 -17.02
CA PRO A 52 -0.31 -8.02 -18.09
C PRO A 52 -1.12 -8.84 -19.11
N LEU A 53 -0.91 -8.55 -20.40
CA LEU A 53 -1.67 -9.17 -21.50
C LEU A 53 -1.70 -10.69 -21.44
N GLY A 54 -0.56 -11.34 -21.17
CA GLY A 54 -0.49 -12.80 -21.06
C GLY A 54 -1.38 -13.37 -19.95
N THR A 55 -1.47 -12.68 -18.81
CA THR A 55 -2.35 -13.06 -17.69
C THR A 55 -3.82 -12.88 -18.05
N TYR A 56 -4.16 -11.74 -18.67
CA TYR A 56 -5.53 -11.46 -19.14
C TYR A 56 -5.99 -12.48 -20.20
N ILE A 57 -5.15 -12.77 -21.19
CA ILE A 57 -5.43 -13.71 -22.27
C ILE A 57 -5.63 -15.13 -21.71
N LYS A 58 -4.77 -15.58 -20.80
CA LYS A 58 -4.91 -16.89 -20.15
C LYS A 58 -6.22 -17.01 -19.37
N ALA A 59 -6.55 -16.02 -18.54
CA ALA A 59 -7.78 -16.02 -17.77
C ALA A 59 -9.03 -15.99 -18.67
N LYS A 60 -8.99 -15.24 -19.79
CA LYS A 60 -10.10 -15.17 -20.76
C LYS A 60 -10.28 -16.49 -21.54
N LEU A 61 -9.20 -17.20 -21.86
CA LEU A 61 -9.22 -18.44 -22.64
C LEU A 61 -9.49 -19.69 -21.80
N LEU A 62 -8.86 -19.80 -20.63
CA LEU A 62 -8.87 -21.01 -19.82
C LEU A 62 -9.94 -20.98 -18.73
N GLY A 63 -10.55 -19.81 -18.47
CA GLY A 63 -11.57 -19.68 -17.42
C GLY A 63 -11.05 -19.97 -16.02
N ASP A 64 -9.72 -20.10 -15.84
CA ASP A 64 -9.07 -20.30 -14.56
C ASP A 64 -9.39 -19.09 -13.69
N GLY A 65 -10.40 -19.24 -12.83
CA GLY A 65 -11.04 -18.23 -11.99
C GLY A 65 -10.15 -17.53 -10.98
N THR A 66 -8.85 -17.42 -11.24
CA THR A 66 -7.97 -16.43 -10.65
C THR A 66 -8.62 -15.07 -10.86
N PRO A 67 -9.14 -14.42 -9.79
CA PRO A 67 -9.67 -13.09 -9.91
C PRO A 67 -8.50 -12.23 -10.36
N ILE A 68 -8.53 -11.82 -11.63
CA ILE A 68 -7.65 -10.77 -12.10
C ILE A 68 -7.96 -9.61 -11.16
N ARG A 69 -7.05 -9.34 -10.22
CA ARG A 69 -7.06 -8.08 -9.50
C ARG A 69 -6.71 -7.06 -10.56
N LEU A 70 -7.74 -6.62 -11.29
CA LEU A 70 -7.74 -5.33 -11.94
C LEU A 70 -7.17 -4.42 -10.87
N ARG A 71 -6.07 -3.72 -11.16
CA ARG A 71 -5.74 -2.55 -10.35
C ARG A 71 -7.00 -1.71 -10.48
N GLY A 72 -7.88 -1.82 -9.48
CA GLY A 72 -9.03 -0.97 -9.37
C GLY A 72 -8.50 0.43 -9.58
N SER A 73 -9.27 1.23 -10.30
CA SER A 73 -9.13 2.68 -10.39
C SER A 73 -9.04 3.24 -8.97
N GLY A 74 -7.89 3.06 -8.37
CA GLY A 74 -7.72 3.05 -6.93
C GLY A 74 -7.06 4.35 -6.62
N ILE A 75 -7.79 5.44 -6.85
CA ILE A 75 -7.45 6.84 -6.53
C ILE A 75 -6.11 7.24 -7.15
N SER A 76 -6.10 8.29 -7.97
CA SER A 76 -4.86 8.75 -8.60
C SER A 76 -3.78 8.97 -7.54
N VAL A 77 -2.51 8.79 -7.90
CA VAL A 77 -1.40 9.14 -7.00
C VAL A 77 -1.52 10.61 -6.58
N GLU A 78 -2.03 11.46 -7.47
CA GLU A 78 -2.33 12.86 -7.23
C GLU A 78 -3.42 13.05 -6.18
N ASP A 79 -4.53 12.33 -6.29
CA ASP A 79 -5.62 12.39 -5.30
C ASP A 79 -5.16 11.90 -3.92
N LYS A 80 -4.31 10.85 -3.86
CA LYS A 80 -3.71 10.40 -2.59
C LYS A 80 -2.81 11.45 -1.99
N ALA A 81 -2.02 12.15 -2.80
CA ALA A 81 -1.14 13.22 -2.35
C ALA A 81 -1.94 14.43 -1.85
N ALA A 82 -3.02 14.82 -2.57
CA ALA A 82 -3.91 15.90 -2.17
C ALA A 82 -4.61 15.59 -0.83
N LEU A 83 -5.11 14.36 -0.66
CA LEU A 83 -5.72 13.89 0.59
C LEU A 83 -4.72 13.84 1.76
N ALA A 84 -3.50 13.35 1.51
CA ALA A 84 -2.44 13.35 2.53
C ALA A 84 -2.07 14.76 2.97
N LYS A 85 -1.99 15.71 2.03
CA LYS A 85 -1.74 17.12 2.31
C LYS A 85 -2.89 17.74 3.12
N ALA A 86 -4.14 17.45 2.77
CA ALA A 86 -5.31 17.93 3.53
C ALA A 86 -5.28 17.44 4.98
N LEU A 87 -4.96 16.16 5.23
CA LEU A 87 -4.80 15.62 6.58
C LEU A 87 -3.62 16.24 7.34
N ALA A 88 -2.49 16.50 6.67
CA ALA A 88 -1.35 17.15 7.28
C ALA A 88 -1.70 18.57 7.74
N LEU A 89 -2.39 19.35 6.90
CA LEU A 89 -2.88 20.68 7.25
C LEU A 89 -3.90 20.64 8.40
N LEU A 90 -4.80 19.65 8.39
CA LEU A 90 -5.74 19.44 9.50
C LEU A 90 -5.00 19.13 10.81
N GLY A 91 -3.96 18.29 10.79
CA GLY A 91 -3.12 18.03 11.97
C GLY A 91 -2.34 19.27 12.43
N GLN A 92 -1.94 20.14 11.51
CA GLN A 92 -1.21 21.39 11.81
C GLN A 92 -2.10 22.53 12.32
N SER A 93 -3.42 22.44 12.17
CA SER A 93 -4.39 23.47 12.57
C SER A 93 -4.45 23.78 14.07
N ARG A 94 -3.69 23.05 14.90
CA ARG A 94 -3.61 23.22 16.37
C ARG A 94 -4.97 23.13 17.07
N MET A 95 -5.96 22.45 16.48
CA MET A 95 -7.31 22.29 17.03
C MET A 95 -7.33 21.88 18.50
N ALA A 96 -6.48 20.93 18.91
CA ALA A 96 -6.42 20.48 20.31
C ALA A 96 -6.05 21.60 21.28
N ASN A 97 -5.11 22.48 20.88
CA ASN A 97 -4.70 23.61 21.70
C ASN A 97 -5.79 24.68 21.77
N ASN A 98 -6.48 24.94 20.65
CA ASN A 98 -7.59 25.89 20.61
C ASN A 98 -8.78 25.39 21.45
N LEU A 99 -9.11 24.09 21.39
CA LEU A 99 -10.12 23.47 22.24
C LEU A 99 -9.76 23.58 23.73
N ASN A 100 -8.48 23.41 24.07
CA ASN A 100 -8.02 23.58 25.44
C ASN A 100 -8.17 25.02 25.93
N GLN A 101 -7.93 26.01 25.07
CA GLN A 101 -8.16 27.42 25.39
C GLN A 101 -9.66 27.72 25.60
N LEU A 102 -10.52 27.18 24.74
CA LEU A 102 -11.98 27.32 24.90
C LEU A 102 -12.46 26.66 26.20
N ALA A 103 -11.98 25.45 26.52
CA ALA A 103 -12.30 24.77 27.77
C ALA A 103 -11.84 25.58 29.00
N HIS A 104 -10.64 26.16 28.95
CA HIS A 104 -10.15 27.04 30.00
C HIS A 104 -11.02 28.30 30.14
N LEU A 105 -11.34 28.98 29.03
CA LEU A 105 -12.20 30.17 29.02
C LEU A 105 -13.60 29.87 29.56
N ALA A 106 -14.17 28.71 29.22
CA ALA A 106 -15.43 28.23 29.77
C ALA A 106 -15.33 27.97 31.28
N HIS A 107 -14.25 27.30 31.71
CA HIS A 107 -14.03 26.98 33.12
C HIS A 107 -13.92 28.23 34.01
N ILE A 108 -13.23 29.28 33.54
CA ILE A 108 -13.11 30.54 34.27
C ILE A 108 -14.32 31.48 34.09
N GLY A 109 -15.35 31.05 33.37
CA GLY A 109 -16.56 31.84 33.10
C GLY A 109 -16.34 33.04 32.15
N ALA A 110 -15.23 33.06 31.41
CA ALA A 110 -14.89 34.13 30.46
C ALA A 110 -15.36 33.83 29.03
N LEU A 111 -15.86 32.62 28.76
CA LEU A 111 -16.51 32.28 27.50
C LEU A 111 -18.02 32.52 27.61
N PRO A 112 -18.59 33.49 26.88
CA PRO A 112 -20.04 33.66 26.82
C PRO A 112 -20.67 32.49 26.04
N LEU A 113 -21.10 31.47 26.78
CA LEU A 113 -21.87 30.33 26.29
C LEU A 113 -23.35 30.69 26.32
N THR A 114 -23.86 31.15 25.18
CA THR A 114 -25.29 31.26 24.93
C THR A 114 -25.75 29.95 24.29
N PRO A 115 -27.05 29.60 24.35
CA PRO A 115 -27.56 28.41 23.68
C PRO A 115 -27.27 28.41 22.17
N GLU A 116 -27.22 29.59 21.54
CA GLU A 116 -26.85 29.75 20.14
C GLU A 116 -25.36 29.42 19.90
N THR A 117 -24.44 29.94 20.73
CA THR A 117 -23.00 29.65 20.57
C THR A 117 -22.65 28.20 20.93
N GLU A 118 -23.38 27.56 21.85
CA GLU A 118 -23.27 26.13 22.12
C GLU A 118 -23.67 25.29 20.90
N GLN A 119 -24.74 25.69 20.22
CA GLN A 119 -25.24 25.00 19.03
C GLN A 119 -24.27 25.16 17.85
N ASP A 120 -23.78 26.38 17.60
CA ASP A 120 -22.77 26.65 16.58
C ASP A 120 -21.48 25.83 16.80
N LEU A 121 -21.07 25.67 18.07
CA LEU A 121 -19.90 24.87 18.42
C LEU A 121 -20.14 23.38 18.17
N ALA A 122 -21.32 22.87 18.51
CA ALA A 122 -21.70 21.48 18.26
C ALA A 122 -21.73 21.18 16.74
N ASP A 123 -22.31 22.07 15.94
CA ASP A 123 -22.40 21.94 14.48
C ASP A 123 -21.01 22.02 13.83
N ALA A 124 -20.13 22.90 14.32
CA ALA A 124 -18.75 22.97 13.87
C ALA A 124 -17.98 21.68 14.17
N ILE A 125 -18.14 21.11 15.38
CA ILE A 125 -17.51 19.83 15.75
C ILE A 125 -18.01 18.69 14.86
N ALA A 126 -19.33 18.62 14.63
CA ALA A 126 -19.93 17.63 13.75
C ALA A 126 -19.38 17.72 12.31
N SER A 127 -19.30 18.94 11.76
CA SER A 127 -18.75 19.21 10.44
C SER A 127 -17.30 18.74 10.30
N ILE A 128 -16.46 18.98 11.32
CA ILE A 128 -15.06 18.55 11.29
C ILE A 128 -14.93 17.03 11.40
N GLN A 129 -15.76 16.37 12.22
CA GLN A 129 -15.80 14.91 12.27
C GLN A 129 -16.21 14.30 10.93
N GLU A 130 -17.20 14.90 10.26
CA GLU A 130 -17.64 14.48 8.94
C GLU A 130 -16.51 14.61 7.91
N ILE A 131 -15.85 15.78 7.83
CA ILE A 131 -14.70 15.99 6.95
C ILE A 131 -13.61 14.95 7.21
N ARG A 132 -13.26 14.70 8.49
CA ARG A 132 -12.28 13.68 8.85
C ARG A 132 -12.71 12.28 8.37
N SER A 133 -13.97 11.92 8.57
CA SER A 133 -14.50 10.61 8.17
C SER A 133 -14.46 10.42 6.64
N LEU A 134 -14.82 11.45 5.89
CA LEU A 134 -14.79 11.46 4.42
C LEU A 134 -13.36 11.32 3.91
N LEU A 135 -12.40 12.03 4.51
CA LEU A 135 -10.98 11.92 4.16
C LEU A 135 -10.42 10.53 4.46
N LEU A 136 -10.75 9.94 5.60
CA LEU A 136 -10.32 8.58 5.95
C LEU A 136 -10.92 7.52 5.03
N ARG A 137 -12.21 7.63 4.73
CA ARG A 137 -12.92 6.75 3.78
C ARG A 137 -12.33 6.87 2.38
N ALA A 138 -12.08 8.09 1.91
CA ALA A 138 -11.42 8.33 0.63
C ALA A 138 -10.05 7.65 0.59
N LEU A 139 -9.28 7.66 1.67
CA LEU A 139 -7.98 6.98 1.71
C LEU A 139 -8.04 5.45 1.87
N GLY A 140 -9.24 4.86 1.97
CA GLY A 140 -9.40 3.42 2.23
C GLY A 140 -8.93 3.01 3.63
N LYS A 141 -8.76 3.97 4.55
CA LYS A 141 -8.49 3.70 5.96
C LYS A 141 -9.83 3.77 6.68
N THR A 142 -10.49 2.63 6.89
CA THR A 142 -11.62 2.56 7.84
C THR A 142 -11.08 3.02 9.20
N GLY A 143 -11.56 4.18 9.66
CA GLY A 143 -11.08 4.82 10.88
C GLY A 143 -11.07 3.81 12.02
N GLY A 144 -9.91 3.68 12.67
CA GLY A 144 -9.82 2.94 13.92
C GLY A 144 -10.86 3.51 14.87
N THR A 145 -11.74 2.64 15.34
CA THR A 145 -12.62 2.88 16.49
C THR A 145 -11.79 3.40 17.67
N PRO A 146 -12.36 4.29 18.51
CA PRO A 146 -11.69 4.87 19.67
C PRO A 146 -11.17 3.83 20.64
#